data_AF-A0A7W0J2U9-F1
#
_entry.id   AF-A0A7W0J2U9-F1
#
_cell.length_a   1.000
_cell.length_b   1.000
_cell.length_c   1.000
_cell.angle_alpha   90.00
_cell.angle_beta   90.00
_cell.angle_gamma   90.00
#
_symmetry.space_group_name_H-M   'P 1'
#
loop_
_entity.id
_entity.type
_entity.pdbx_description
1 polymer ?
#
loop_
_entity_poly.entity_id
_entity_poly.type
_entity_poly.pdbx_seq_one_letter_code
_entity_poly.pdbx_strand_id
1 'polypeptide(L)'
;NPILLKASGEMGSQVIIHGKVHSTMKAKEYHAFVKGEGDFKRGTKSPFCSEAWNAVKASFDRLSKKHELIIMEGAGSPAEINLMAVDIVNMSIAKHAKAPVILVGDIDKGGVFASLYGTVKLLGKDSRHIKAYVINKFRGDLSILKPGLEIISEKTGKPVIGVLPYIDNIGLPEEDGLSLQGSNSKFIPIYSGQNSKSEKIKIKIVILHLQYISNFTDFDPFLYEPDVEIVYSRNTAEIENADMVIIPGSKNTVKDLMFLNETRLDESIKRAYSKGIQIMGMCGGYQMLGKKIYDPHGIESPHKKVDGIELLNIETTFEKEKTTCRVEAELIQPMQDTGYTIQDKIKHASCIMHHASLPLKGYEIHMGASSGDIGLFKVRRLSLNSSLVTRHSSLILDGSINGNCWGTYIHGIFENDSFRRGIINSIREQGGLPPIDSTIKYSEMKEKAIDNLADIVKQNLDMDFINKVIGL
;
A
#
# COMPACT_ATOMS: atom_id res chain seq x y z
N ASN A 1 6.22 -10.33 -6.61
CA ASN A 1 7.67 -10.34 -6.30
C ASN A 1 8.08 -11.75 -5.84
N PRO A 2 9.06 -12.43 -6.48
CA PRO A 2 9.55 -13.74 -6.05
C PRO A 2 10.11 -13.77 -4.63
N ILE A 3 10.78 -12.69 -4.22
CA ILE A 3 11.42 -12.55 -2.91
C ILE A 3 11.04 -11.19 -2.34
N LEU A 4 10.56 -11.15 -1.10
CA LEU A 4 10.32 -9.92 -0.37
C LEU A 4 11.09 -9.95 0.94
N LEU A 5 11.86 -8.89 1.20
CA LEU A 5 12.50 -8.67 2.49
C LEU A 5 11.65 -7.69 3.29
N LYS A 6 11.05 -8.14 4.38
CA LYS A 6 10.31 -7.29 5.30
C LYS A 6 11.18 -7.02 6.53
N ALA A 7 11.54 -5.75 6.75
CA ALA A 7 12.30 -5.36 7.92
C ALA A 7 11.56 -5.78 9.22
N SER A 8 12.27 -6.45 10.13
CA SER A 8 11.74 -6.92 11.41
C SER A 8 12.67 -6.48 12.55
N GLY A 9 12.74 -5.17 12.78
CA GLY A 9 13.52 -4.56 13.87
C GLY A 9 15.00 -4.95 13.90
N GLU A 10 15.59 -4.98 15.09
CA GLU A 10 17.01 -5.32 15.30
C GLU A 10 17.37 -6.79 15.01
N MET A 11 16.36 -7.67 14.86
CA MET A 11 16.58 -9.12 14.68
C MET A 11 16.87 -9.55 13.24
N GLY A 12 16.72 -8.64 12.26
CA GLY A 12 16.97 -8.94 10.84
C GLY A 12 15.76 -8.64 9.97
N SER A 13 15.67 -9.30 8.82
CA SER A 13 14.55 -9.20 7.89
C SER A 13 13.85 -10.54 7.75
N GLN A 14 12.52 -10.52 7.73
CA GLN A 14 11.72 -11.66 7.33
C GLN A 14 11.84 -11.84 5.82
N VAL A 15 12.34 -13.00 5.40
CA VAL A 15 12.50 -13.41 4.01
C VAL A 15 11.23 -14.15 3.59
N ILE A 16 10.55 -13.62 2.57
CA ILE A 16 9.32 -14.17 2.02
C ILE A 16 9.61 -14.64 0.61
N ILE A 17 9.34 -15.92 0.31
CA ILE A 17 9.50 -16.51 -1.01
C ILE A 17 8.13 -16.89 -1.55
N HIS A 18 7.78 -16.39 -2.75
CA HIS A 18 6.47 -16.60 -3.40
C HIS A 18 5.28 -16.34 -2.47
N GLY A 19 5.38 -15.30 -1.62
CA GLY A 19 4.33 -14.89 -0.70
C GLY A 19 4.26 -15.69 0.61
N LYS A 20 5.14 -16.68 0.82
CA LYS A 20 5.22 -17.45 2.06
C LYS A 20 6.44 -17.03 2.87
N VAL A 21 6.25 -16.87 4.18
CA VAL A 21 7.37 -16.64 5.12
C VAL A 21 8.28 -17.86 5.06
N HIS A 22 9.53 -17.66 4.66
CA HIS A 22 10.54 -18.70 4.62
C HIS A 22 11.30 -18.75 5.95
N SER A 23 11.86 -17.62 6.39
CA SER A 23 12.51 -17.48 7.71
C SER A 23 12.78 -16.00 8.04
N THR A 24 13.26 -15.73 9.25
CA THR A 24 13.84 -14.42 9.61
C THR A 24 15.35 -14.56 9.59
N MET A 25 16.03 -13.72 8.80
CA MET A 25 17.47 -13.77 8.60
C MET A 25 18.11 -12.41 8.88
N LYS A 26 19.27 -12.39 9.51
CA LYS A 26 20.15 -11.21 9.51
C LYS A 26 20.75 -11.02 8.12
N ALA A 27 21.22 -9.80 7.81
CA ALA A 27 21.79 -9.48 6.49
C ALA A 27 22.90 -10.46 6.06
N LYS A 28 23.80 -10.85 6.99
CA LYS A 28 24.87 -11.82 6.71
C LYS A 28 24.33 -13.21 6.35
N GLU A 29 23.30 -13.68 7.06
CA GLU A 29 22.66 -14.98 6.81
C GLU A 29 21.94 -14.98 5.47
N TYR A 30 21.23 -13.90 5.16
CA TYR A 30 20.59 -13.73 3.86
C TYR A 30 21.60 -13.72 2.71
N HIS A 31 22.73 -13.03 2.86
CA HIS A 31 23.79 -13.05 1.85
C HIS A 31 24.37 -14.46 1.64
N ALA A 32 24.60 -15.21 2.72
CA ALA A 32 25.07 -16.60 2.62
C ALA A 32 24.02 -17.50 1.95
N PHE A 33 22.74 -17.32 2.28
CA PHE A 33 21.61 -17.99 1.65
C PHE A 33 21.56 -17.73 0.15
N VAL A 34 21.64 -16.47 -0.28
CA VAL A 34 21.66 -16.08 -1.70
C VAL A 34 22.89 -16.62 -2.42
N LYS A 35 24.05 -16.70 -1.76
CA LYS A 35 25.28 -17.30 -2.32
C LYS A 35 25.24 -18.82 -2.44
N GLY A 36 24.30 -19.49 -1.76
CA GLY A 36 24.26 -20.95 -1.66
C GLY A 36 25.35 -21.52 -0.74
N GLU A 37 25.90 -20.73 0.20
CA GLU A 37 26.97 -21.15 1.11
C GLU A 37 26.48 -22.12 2.21
N GLY A 38 25.17 -22.34 2.32
CA GLY A 38 24.55 -23.26 3.31
C GLY A 38 24.60 -24.75 2.97
N ASP A 39 25.03 -25.13 1.75
CA ASP A 39 25.12 -26.53 1.32
C ASP A 39 26.57 -27.05 1.45
N PHE A 40 27.00 -27.27 2.68
CA PHE A 40 28.35 -27.81 3.02
C PHE A 40 28.66 -29.18 2.35
N LYS A 41 27.70 -29.82 1.68
CA LYS A 41 27.83 -31.16 1.09
C LYS A 41 28.09 -31.18 -0.42
N ARG A 42 28.00 -30.06 -1.14
CA ARG A 42 28.24 -30.02 -2.59
C ARG A 42 29.05 -28.78 -2.90
N GLY A 43 30.34 -28.95 -3.20
CA GLY A 43 31.37 -27.91 -3.34
C GLY A 43 31.18 -26.86 -4.45
N THR A 44 29.97 -26.40 -4.72
CA THR A 44 29.64 -25.35 -5.68
C THR A 44 29.34 -24.04 -4.96
N LYS A 45 30.34 -23.16 -4.89
CA LYS A 45 30.24 -21.79 -4.37
C LYS A 45 29.63 -20.85 -5.41
N SER A 46 28.33 -20.94 -5.66
CA SER A 46 27.66 -20.13 -6.69
C SER A 46 26.29 -19.64 -6.25
N PRO A 47 26.01 -18.31 -6.30
CA PRO A 47 24.69 -17.75 -5.97
C PRO A 47 23.58 -18.29 -6.88
N PHE A 48 23.94 -18.79 -8.07
CA PHE A 48 23.00 -19.34 -9.05
C PHE A 48 22.38 -20.69 -8.66
N CYS A 49 22.80 -21.27 -7.54
CA CYS A 49 22.29 -22.52 -6.99
C CYS A 49 21.44 -22.32 -5.72
N SER A 50 21.30 -21.09 -5.21
CA SER A 50 20.49 -20.84 -4.02
C SER A 50 19.00 -21.02 -4.27
N GLU A 51 18.27 -21.34 -3.19
CA GLU A 51 16.81 -21.40 -3.21
C GLU A 51 16.19 -20.05 -3.60
N ALA A 52 16.76 -18.94 -3.10
CA ALA A 52 16.41 -17.58 -3.52
C ALA A 52 16.49 -17.43 -5.05
N TRP A 53 17.63 -17.74 -5.63
CA TRP A 53 17.82 -17.60 -7.07
C TRP A 53 16.91 -18.54 -7.88
N ASN A 54 16.69 -19.77 -7.40
CA ASN A 54 15.75 -20.69 -8.03
C ASN A 54 14.31 -20.15 -8.02
N ALA A 55 13.89 -19.48 -6.95
CA ALA A 55 12.58 -18.82 -6.88
C ALA A 55 12.45 -17.65 -7.87
N VAL A 56 13.53 -16.88 -8.09
CA VAL A 56 13.59 -15.82 -9.10
C VAL A 56 13.47 -16.41 -10.51
N LYS A 57 14.30 -17.41 -10.85
CA LYS A 57 14.25 -18.10 -12.15
C LYS A 57 12.88 -18.71 -12.42
N ALA A 58 12.33 -19.46 -11.47
CA ALA A 58 11.02 -20.09 -11.62
C ALA A 58 9.91 -19.06 -11.85
N SER A 59 10.03 -17.87 -11.27
CA SER A 59 9.07 -16.78 -11.49
C SER A 59 9.22 -16.17 -12.88
N PHE A 60 10.46 -15.92 -13.32
CA PHE A 60 10.76 -15.45 -14.66
C PHE A 60 10.28 -16.45 -15.72
N ASP A 61 10.65 -17.72 -15.61
CA ASP A 61 10.25 -18.80 -16.53
C ASP A 61 8.73 -18.97 -16.63
N ARG A 62 8.03 -18.79 -15.50
CA ARG A 62 6.57 -18.84 -15.48
C ARG A 62 5.95 -17.66 -16.22
N LEU A 63 6.53 -16.47 -16.08
CA LEU A 63 6.04 -15.26 -16.76
C LEU A 63 6.36 -15.29 -18.25
N SER A 64 7.57 -15.72 -18.62
CA SER A 64 8.05 -15.76 -20.02
C SER A 64 7.29 -16.74 -20.88
N LYS A 65 6.73 -17.80 -20.30
CA LYS A 65 5.81 -18.71 -20.98
C LYS A 65 4.43 -18.12 -21.26
N LYS A 66 4.05 -17.04 -20.58
CA LYS A 66 2.69 -16.47 -20.60
C LYS A 66 2.61 -15.09 -21.22
N HIS A 67 3.72 -14.37 -21.33
CA HIS A 67 3.75 -12.95 -21.72
C HIS A 67 4.87 -12.74 -22.73
N GLU A 68 4.60 -11.93 -23.75
CA GLU A 68 5.55 -11.59 -24.82
C GLU A 68 6.60 -10.57 -24.36
N LEU A 69 6.21 -9.68 -23.44
CA LEU A 69 7.07 -8.67 -22.84
C LEU A 69 7.08 -8.82 -21.31
N ILE A 70 8.28 -8.81 -20.73
CA ILE A 70 8.48 -8.76 -19.28
C ILE A 70 9.27 -7.50 -18.96
N ILE A 71 8.65 -6.60 -18.19
CA ILE A 71 9.32 -5.44 -17.63
C ILE A 71 9.84 -5.84 -16.24
N MET A 72 11.14 -5.65 -16.02
CA MET A 72 11.79 -5.94 -14.75
C MET A 72 12.29 -4.64 -14.15
N GLU A 73 11.72 -4.26 -13.02
CA GLU A 73 12.21 -3.16 -12.20
C GLU A 73 13.30 -3.66 -11.25
N GLY A 74 14.48 -3.03 -11.32
CA GLY A 74 15.57 -3.30 -10.39
C GLY A 74 15.36 -2.62 -9.05
N ALA A 75 15.96 -3.14 -7.98
CA ALA A 75 15.88 -2.54 -6.66
C ALA A 75 17.17 -1.78 -6.31
N GLY A 76 17.03 -0.51 -5.95
CA GLY A 76 18.16 0.34 -5.57
C GLY A 76 19.18 0.51 -6.69
N SER A 77 20.46 0.66 -6.31
CA SER A 77 21.55 0.79 -7.29
C SER A 77 22.03 -0.59 -7.78
N PRO A 78 22.24 -0.78 -9.09
CA PRO A 78 22.82 -2.01 -9.62
C PRO A 78 24.33 -2.14 -9.30
N ALA A 79 24.96 -1.08 -8.79
CA ALA A 79 26.40 -1.02 -8.51
C ALA A 79 26.71 -0.91 -7.01
N GLU A 80 25.91 -1.55 -6.15
CA GLU A 80 26.22 -1.62 -4.73
C GLU A 80 27.41 -2.55 -4.47
N ILE A 81 28.61 -1.98 -4.42
CA ILE A 81 29.90 -2.70 -4.38
C ILE A 81 29.92 -3.82 -3.34
N ASN A 82 29.34 -3.56 -2.16
CA ASN A 82 29.28 -4.52 -1.06
C ASN A 82 28.30 -5.68 -1.29
N LEU A 83 27.37 -5.53 -2.23
CA LEU A 83 26.26 -6.45 -2.51
C LEU A 83 26.32 -7.06 -3.91
N MET A 84 27.18 -6.58 -4.81
CA MET A 84 27.28 -7.06 -6.21
C MET A 84 27.44 -8.59 -6.31
N ALA A 85 28.17 -9.22 -5.39
CA ALA A 85 28.37 -10.67 -5.38
C ALA A 85 27.11 -11.47 -5.00
N VAL A 86 26.11 -10.82 -4.43
CA VAL A 86 24.84 -11.41 -3.97
C VAL A 86 23.62 -10.74 -4.62
N ASP A 87 23.84 -9.96 -5.67
CA ASP A 87 22.77 -9.34 -6.43
C ASP A 87 21.94 -10.42 -7.12
N ILE A 88 20.63 -10.34 -6.95
CA ILE A 88 19.63 -11.19 -7.63
C ILE A 88 18.49 -10.36 -8.22
N VAL A 89 18.51 -9.04 -8.03
CA VAL A 89 17.40 -8.13 -8.36
C VAL A 89 17.76 -7.17 -9.49
N ASN A 90 19.05 -6.98 -9.79
CA ASN A 90 19.54 -6.04 -10.80
C ASN A 90 20.23 -6.76 -11.97
N MET A 91 21.57 -6.75 -12.01
CA MET A 91 22.35 -7.25 -13.14
C MET A 91 22.29 -8.77 -13.27
N SER A 92 22.17 -9.51 -12.16
CA SER A 92 22.09 -10.97 -12.23
C SER A 92 20.86 -11.45 -13.01
N ILE A 93 19.67 -10.89 -12.73
CA ILE A 93 18.45 -11.25 -13.47
C ILE A 93 18.46 -10.70 -14.90
N ALA A 94 19.01 -9.49 -15.12
CA ALA A 94 19.21 -8.97 -16.47
C ALA A 94 20.11 -9.89 -17.32
N LYS A 95 21.19 -10.43 -16.75
CA LYS A 95 22.06 -11.41 -17.41
C LYS A 95 21.33 -12.71 -17.72
N HIS A 96 20.57 -13.23 -16.76
CA HIS A 96 19.81 -14.48 -16.92
C HIS A 96 18.75 -14.36 -18.03
N ALA A 97 17.99 -13.28 -18.02
CA ALA A 97 16.97 -12.99 -19.03
C ALA A 97 17.56 -12.49 -20.36
N LYS A 98 18.87 -12.22 -20.42
CA LYS A 98 19.54 -11.49 -21.51
C LYS A 98 18.85 -10.16 -21.82
N ALA A 99 18.28 -9.53 -20.80
CA ALA A 99 17.49 -8.32 -20.94
C ALA A 99 18.39 -7.10 -21.18
N PRO A 100 17.99 -6.19 -22.09
CA PRO A 100 18.57 -4.86 -22.13
C PRO A 100 18.16 -4.07 -20.88
N VAL A 101 19.06 -3.22 -20.39
CA VAL A 101 18.83 -2.40 -19.20
C VAL A 101 18.81 -0.92 -19.59
N ILE A 102 17.82 -0.19 -19.11
CA ILE A 102 17.80 1.27 -19.11
C ILE A 102 18.05 1.73 -17.67
N LEU A 103 19.08 2.56 -17.48
CA LEU A 103 19.41 3.06 -16.14
C LEU A 103 18.76 4.43 -15.93
N VAL A 104 17.89 4.53 -14.94
CA VAL A 104 17.17 5.75 -14.60
C VAL A 104 17.92 6.49 -13.48
N GLY A 105 18.28 7.75 -13.72
CA GLY A 105 18.96 8.61 -12.74
C GLY A 105 18.02 9.67 -12.20
N ASP A 106 17.92 9.79 -10.87
CA ASP A 106 17.15 10.85 -10.20
C ASP A 106 18.02 12.12 -10.10
N ILE A 107 17.67 13.18 -10.83
CA ILE A 107 18.41 14.45 -10.80
C ILE A 107 18.05 15.34 -9.61
N ASP A 108 16.87 15.15 -9.01
CA ASP A 108 16.38 15.93 -7.88
C ASP A 108 17.25 15.71 -6.63
N LYS A 109 17.86 14.53 -6.51
CA LYS A 109 18.85 14.21 -5.46
C LYS A 109 20.24 14.83 -5.68
N GLY A 110 20.48 15.43 -6.84
CA GLY A 110 21.78 15.96 -7.25
C GLY A 110 22.80 14.89 -7.66
N GLY A 111 23.88 15.31 -8.34
CA GLY A 111 25.00 14.42 -8.69
C GLY A 111 24.69 13.33 -9.73
N VAL A 112 23.58 13.44 -10.48
CA VAL A 112 23.08 12.38 -11.37
C VAL A 112 24.13 11.85 -12.36
N PHE A 113 24.92 12.73 -13.00
CA PHE A 113 25.92 12.31 -13.98
C PHE A 113 27.07 11.53 -13.34
N ALA A 114 27.52 11.94 -12.16
CA ALA A 114 28.54 11.23 -11.41
C ALA A 114 28.03 9.85 -10.97
N SER A 115 26.77 9.77 -10.54
CA SER A 115 26.11 8.50 -10.18
C SER A 115 26.01 7.54 -11.37
N LEU A 116 25.51 8.01 -12.53
CA LEU A 116 25.39 7.20 -13.74
C LEU A 116 26.77 6.72 -14.26
N TYR A 117 27.74 7.64 -14.29
CA TYR A 117 29.10 7.32 -14.71
C TYR A 117 29.76 6.31 -13.76
N GLY A 118 29.68 6.57 -12.45
CA GLY A 118 30.21 5.71 -11.40
C GLY A 118 29.60 4.31 -11.48
N THR A 119 28.28 4.20 -11.65
CA THR A 119 27.57 2.94 -11.85
C THR A 119 28.14 2.14 -13.01
N VAL A 120 28.32 2.76 -14.18
CA VAL A 120 28.91 2.06 -15.34
C VAL A 120 30.34 1.61 -15.11
N LYS A 121 31.16 2.43 -14.45
CA LYS A 121 32.56 2.06 -14.16
C LYS A 121 32.66 0.94 -13.14
N LEU A 122 31.84 0.96 -12.09
CA LEU A 122 31.81 -0.06 -11.05
C LEU A 122 31.29 -1.41 -11.57
N LEU A 123 30.30 -1.41 -12.46
CA LEU A 123 29.79 -2.63 -13.10
C LEU A 123 30.80 -3.31 -14.05
N GLY A 124 31.82 -2.58 -14.52
CA GLY A 124 32.83 -3.11 -15.43
C GLY A 124 32.20 -3.75 -16.67
N LYS A 125 32.46 -5.05 -16.89
CA LYS A 125 31.94 -5.79 -18.06
C LYS A 125 30.42 -5.91 -18.07
N ASP A 126 29.76 -5.93 -16.91
CA ASP A 126 28.31 -6.08 -16.81
C ASP A 126 27.59 -4.83 -17.32
N SER A 127 28.27 -3.68 -17.38
CA SER A 127 27.72 -2.43 -17.95
C SER A 127 27.32 -2.54 -19.43
N ARG A 128 27.75 -3.59 -20.15
CA ARG A 128 27.32 -3.91 -21.52
C ARG A 128 25.81 -4.17 -21.65
N HIS A 129 25.16 -4.54 -20.55
CA HIS A 129 23.70 -4.75 -20.49
C HIS A 129 22.95 -3.42 -20.50
N ILE A 130 23.57 -2.35 -19.97
CA ILE A 130 23.00 -1.00 -20.00
C ILE A 130 23.05 -0.49 -21.44
N LYS A 131 21.87 -0.21 -22.00
CA LYS A 131 21.70 0.29 -23.38
C LYS A 131 21.53 1.80 -23.44
N ALA A 132 20.93 2.40 -22.41
CA ALA A 132 20.66 3.83 -22.38
C ALA A 132 20.43 4.35 -20.95
N TYR A 133 20.32 5.67 -20.85
CA TYR A 133 19.94 6.39 -19.64
C TYR A 133 18.63 7.13 -19.80
N VAL A 134 17.91 7.27 -18.69
CA VAL A 134 16.82 8.24 -18.53
C VAL A 134 17.16 9.15 -17.36
N ILE A 135 17.05 10.46 -17.54
CA ILE A 135 17.13 11.42 -16.43
C ILE A 135 15.71 11.65 -15.93
N ASN A 136 15.45 11.40 -14.66
CA ASN A 136 14.14 11.56 -14.05
C ASN A 136 14.09 12.79 -13.13
N LYS A 137 12.89 13.35 -12.94
CA LYS A 137 12.58 14.46 -12.04
C LYS A 137 13.32 15.77 -12.35
N PHE A 138 13.50 16.08 -13.63
CA PHE A 138 14.14 17.33 -14.03
C PHE A 138 13.26 18.56 -13.83
N ARG A 139 13.84 19.63 -13.28
CA ARG A 139 13.21 20.95 -13.15
C ARG A 139 14.06 21.98 -13.90
N GLY A 140 13.42 22.82 -14.71
CA GLY A 140 14.05 23.96 -15.37
C GLY A 140 14.20 23.80 -16.89
N ASP A 141 15.12 24.59 -17.46
CA ASP A 141 15.35 24.64 -18.90
C ASP A 141 16.27 23.50 -19.36
N LEU A 142 15.73 22.64 -20.23
CA LEU A 142 16.46 21.50 -20.81
C LEU A 142 17.72 21.94 -21.58
N SER A 143 17.76 23.16 -22.12
CA SER A 143 18.91 23.69 -22.85
C SER A 143 20.18 23.72 -21.98
N ILE A 144 20.02 23.97 -20.68
CA ILE A 144 21.12 24.00 -19.70
C ILE A 144 21.65 22.59 -19.42
N LEU A 145 20.78 21.58 -19.48
CA LEU A 145 21.13 20.19 -19.18
C LEU A 145 21.83 19.49 -20.35
N LYS A 146 21.52 19.88 -21.59
CA LYS A 146 22.01 19.22 -22.83
C LYS A 146 23.51 18.91 -22.85
N PRO A 147 24.43 19.84 -22.51
CA PRO A 147 25.86 19.53 -22.50
C PRO A 147 26.24 18.38 -21.57
N GLY A 148 25.56 18.28 -20.41
CA GLY A 148 25.78 17.17 -19.47
C GLY A 148 25.33 15.82 -20.03
N LEU A 149 24.22 15.80 -20.79
CA LEU A 149 23.70 14.60 -21.45
C LEU A 149 24.68 14.08 -22.53
N GLU A 150 25.28 15.00 -23.29
CA GLU A 150 26.28 14.67 -24.32
C GLU A 150 27.55 14.10 -23.68
N ILE A 151 28.09 14.76 -22.66
CA ILE A 151 29.30 14.34 -21.96
C ILE A 151 29.15 12.95 -21.35
N ILE A 152 28.01 12.64 -20.71
CA ILE A 152 27.82 11.29 -20.13
C ILE A 152 27.75 10.23 -21.23
N SER A 153 27.12 10.53 -22.36
CA SER A 153 27.04 9.62 -23.48
C SER A 153 28.41 9.34 -24.11
N GLU A 154 29.23 10.37 -24.30
CA GLU A 154 30.61 10.22 -24.78
C GLU A 154 31.46 9.38 -23.81
N LYS A 155 31.38 9.66 -22.50
CA LYS A 155 32.20 8.98 -21.49
C LYS A 155 31.85 7.51 -21.27
N THR A 156 30.62 7.12 -21.60
CA THR A 156 30.09 5.78 -21.29
C THR A 156 29.74 4.95 -22.52
N GLY A 157 29.70 5.59 -23.69
CA GLY A 157 29.27 5.00 -24.97
C GLY A 157 27.79 4.64 -24.98
N LYS A 158 26.95 5.29 -24.16
CA LYS A 158 25.52 4.96 -23.99
C LYS A 158 24.68 6.23 -24.13
N PRO A 159 23.64 6.25 -24.99
CA PRO A 159 22.81 7.42 -25.17
C PRO A 159 21.96 7.72 -23.93
N VAL A 160 21.65 9.00 -23.72
CA VAL A 160 20.49 9.41 -22.92
C VAL A 160 19.29 9.45 -23.86
N ILE A 161 18.27 8.65 -23.58
CA ILE A 161 17.09 8.50 -24.45
C ILE A 161 15.91 9.36 -24.02
N GLY A 162 16.06 10.13 -22.94
CA GLY A 162 15.05 11.07 -22.53
C GLY A 162 15.29 11.70 -21.16
N VAL A 163 14.57 12.78 -20.92
CA VAL A 163 14.58 13.54 -19.66
C VAL A 163 13.13 13.72 -19.22
N LEU A 164 12.73 13.04 -18.16
CA LEU A 164 11.41 13.16 -17.58
C LEU A 164 11.35 14.40 -16.67
N PRO A 165 10.32 15.26 -16.83
CA PRO A 165 10.13 16.40 -15.95
C PRO A 165 9.77 15.94 -14.54
N TYR A 166 10.01 16.81 -13.56
CA TYR A 166 9.38 16.64 -12.25
C TYR A 166 7.88 16.88 -12.37
N ILE A 167 7.09 15.94 -11.86
CA ILE A 167 5.62 16.03 -11.84
C ILE A 167 5.21 16.19 -10.38
N ASP A 168 4.74 17.38 -9.99
CA ASP A 168 4.40 17.67 -8.59
C ASP A 168 3.17 16.89 -8.11
N ASN A 169 2.23 16.58 -9.00
CA ASN A 169 1.06 15.77 -8.67
C ASN A 169 0.75 14.78 -9.79
N ILE A 170 1.22 13.55 -9.63
CA ILE A 170 1.00 12.46 -10.59
C ILE A 170 -0.44 11.93 -10.50
N GLY A 171 -1.16 12.17 -9.39
CA GLY A 171 -2.50 11.63 -9.17
C GLY A 171 -2.54 10.11 -8.96
N LEU A 172 -1.37 9.50 -8.74
CA LEU A 172 -1.24 8.09 -8.42
C LEU A 172 -0.96 7.91 -6.93
N PRO A 173 -1.48 6.84 -6.31
CA PRO A 173 -1.15 6.51 -4.94
C PRO A 173 0.37 6.35 -4.79
N GLU A 174 0.93 6.88 -3.71
CA GLU A 174 2.34 6.65 -3.43
C GLU A 174 2.61 5.15 -3.16
N GLU A 175 3.84 4.69 -3.39
CA GLU A 175 4.22 3.30 -3.12
C GLU A 175 4.80 3.12 -1.71
N ASP A 176 5.48 4.16 -1.19
CA ASP A 176 6.10 4.17 0.13
C ASP A 176 5.44 5.23 1.03
N GLY A 177 5.12 4.88 2.27
CA GLY A 177 4.54 5.80 3.27
C GLY A 177 5.52 6.87 3.80
N LEU A 178 6.59 7.17 3.08
CA LEU A 178 7.61 8.16 3.47
C LEU A 178 7.07 9.59 3.48
N SER A 179 6.02 9.91 2.70
CA SER A 179 5.34 11.22 2.70
C SER A 179 4.60 11.56 3.99
N LEU A 180 4.28 10.56 4.82
CA LEU A 180 3.57 10.75 6.10
C LEU A 180 4.49 11.17 7.25
N GLN A 181 5.81 11.28 7.04
CA GLN A 181 6.77 11.64 8.10
C GLN A 181 6.68 13.10 8.58
N GLY A 182 5.83 13.93 7.96
CA GLY A 182 5.48 15.26 8.46
C GLY A 182 4.35 15.20 9.50
N SER A 183 4.62 15.63 10.74
CA SER A 183 3.65 15.59 11.85
C SER A 183 2.36 16.41 11.66
N ASN A 184 2.20 17.13 10.54
CA ASN A 184 1.07 17.99 10.20
C ASN A 184 0.81 18.03 8.67
N SER A 185 0.82 16.88 8.00
CA SER A 185 0.49 16.82 6.56
C SER A 185 -1.02 17.05 6.35
N LYS A 186 -1.42 18.33 6.22
CA LYS A 186 -2.72 18.70 5.66
C LYS A 186 -2.67 18.44 4.16
N PHE A 187 -3.25 17.32 3.71
CA PHE A 187 -3.43 17.09 2.29
C PHE A 187 -4.55 17.98 1.77
N ILE A 188 -4.20 18.98 0.97
CA ILE A 188 -5.19 19.83 0.28
C ILE A 188 -5.79 18.98 -0.86
N PRO A 189 -7.13 18.89 -1.01
CA PRO A 189 -7.75 18.07 -2.03
C PRO A 189 -7.31 18.47 -3.45
N ILE A 190 -7.02 17.46 -4.26
CA ILE A 190 -6.44 17.56 -5.61
C ILE A 190 -7.41 18.23 -6.61
N TYR A 191 -8.71 18.22 -6.31
CA TYR A 191 -9.74 18.89 -7.09
C TYR A 191 -10.17 20.22 -6.47
N SER A 192 -9.26 21.19 -6.42
CA SER A 192 -9.68 22.59 -6.49
C SER A 192 -9.87 22.95 -7.96
N GLY A 193 -11.00 22.49 -8.54
CA GLY A 193 -11.49 23.10 -9.76
C GLY A 193 -11.52 24.62 -9.55
N GLN A 194 -10.75 25.35 -10.35
CA GLN A 194 -10.87 26.79 -10.43
C GLN A 194 -12.36 27.13 -10.57
N ASN A 195 -12.86 27.99 -9.67
CA ASN A 195 -14.26 28.37 -9.46
C ASN A 195 -14.98 27.69 -8.29
N SER A 196 -14.57 27.97 -7.05
CA SER A 196 -15.55 28.37 -6.02
C SER A 196 -14.86 29.12 -4.87
N LYS A 197 -14.95 30.46 -4.86
CA LYS A 197 -14.87 31.29 -3.65
C LYS A 197 -16.14 31.14 -2.79
N SER A 198 -16.60 29.90 -2.60
CA SER A 198 -17.70 29.59 -1.70
C SER A 198 -17.12 28.78 -0.56
N GLU A 199 -17.32 29.25 0.67
CA GLU A 199 -17.13 28.52 1.92
C GLU A 199 -18.02 27.26 1.91
N LYS A 200 -17.67 26.25 1.11
CA LYS A 200 -18.34 24.95 1.17
C LYS A 200 -17.99 24.35 2.52
N ILE A 201 -19.02 24.03 3.31
CA ILE A 201 -18.89 23.24 4.52
C ILE A 201 -18.18 21.94 4.12
N LYS A 202 -17.02 21.68 4.71
CA LYS A 202 -16.23 20.48 4.46
C LYS A 202 -16.48 19.49 5.58
N ILE A 203 -16.72 18.24 5.21
CA ILE A 203 -16.71 17.12 6.15
C ILE A 203 -15.26 16.84 6.50
N LYS A 204 -14.93 16.99 7.78
CA LYS A 204 -13.59 16.75 8.31
C LYS A 204 -13.45 15.30 8.76
N ILE A 205 -12.64 14.54 8.04
CA ILE A 205 -12.25 13.18 8.39
C ILE A 205 -10.84 13.22 8.98
N VAL A 206 -10.72 12.83 10.25
CA VAL A 206 -9.42 12.71 10.93
C VAL A 206 -8.96 11.26 10.89
N ILE A 207 -7.86 11.00 10.20
CA ILE A 207 -7.18 9.70 10.20
C ILE A 207 -6.13 9.76 11.30
N LEU A 208 -6.16 8.82 12.25
CA LEU A 208 -5.17 8.78 13.30
C LEU A 208 -3.79 8.48 12.72
N HIS A 209 -2.85 9.38 12.99
CA HIS A 209 -1.48 9.20 12.54
C HIS A 209 -0.74 8.20 13.46
N LEU A 210 -0.97 6.89 13.25
CA LEU A 210 -0.28 5.81 13.97
C LEU A 210 1.22 5.76 13.62
N GLN A 211 2.03 5.07 14.42
CA GLN A 211 3.46 4.93 14.14
C GLN A 211 3.73 3.91 13.03
N TYR A 212 2.88 2.88 12.92
CA TYR A 212 3.10 1.77 12.01
C TYR A 212 1.96 1.59 11.01
N ILE A 213 1.42 2.70 10.46
CA ILE A 213 0.33 2.66 9.47
C ILE A 213 0.64 1.65 8.34
N SER A 214 -0.34 0.80 8.04
CA SER A 214 -0.36 -0.08 6.86
C SER A 214 -1.29 0.48 5.79
N ASN A 215 -1.05 0.12 4.52
CA ASN A 215 -1.91 0.43 3.37
C ASN A 215 -2.40 1.90 3.36
N PHE A 216 -1.45 2.84 3.37
CA PHE A 216 -1.71 4.28 3.52
C PHE A 216 -2.67 4.85 2.45
N THR A 217 -2.80 4.16 1.31
CA THR A 217 -3.65 4.53 0.17
C THR A 217 -5.13 4.15 0.33
N ASP A 218 -5.52 3.41 1.38
CA ASP A 218 -6.92 3.00 1.62
C ASP A 218 -7.89 4.19 1.70
N PHE A 219 -7.38 5.37 2.05
CA PHE A 219 -8.17 6.58 2.26
C PHE A 219 -7.96 7.64 1.17
N ASP A 220 -7.07 7.39 0.19
CA ASP A 220 -6.88 8.25 -0.99
C ASP A 220 -8.19 8.55 -1.73
N PRO A 221 -9.17 7.62 -1.84
CA PRO A 221 -10.45 7.94 -2.48
C PRO A 221 -11.15 9.17 -1.90
N PHE A 222 -10.95 9.50 -0.61
CA PHE A 222 -11.53 10.69 0.00
C PHE A 222 -10.87 12.01 -0.46
N LEU A 223 -9.61 11.99 -0.93
CA LEU A 223 -8.92 13.18 -1.47
C LEU A 223 -9.59 13.76 -2.72
N TYR A 224 -10.39 12.93 -3.39
CA TYR A 224 -11.08 13.26 -4.61
C TYR A 224 -12.51 13.74 -4.38
N GLU A 225 -13.02 13.66 -3.15
CA GLU A 225 -14.37 14.10 -2.82
C GLU A 225 -14.37 15.62 -2.53
N PRO A 226 -15.15 16.42 -3.27
CA PRO A 226 -15.03 17.89 -3.25
C PRO A 226 -15.51 18.54 -1.94
N ASP A 227 -16.25 17.80 -1.12
CA ASP A 227 -16.80 18.23 0.16
C ASP A 227 -16.15 17.54 1.36
N VAL A 228 -15.00 16.90 1.17
CA VAL A 228 -14.25 16.20 2.23
C VAL A 228 -12.87 16.85 2.43
N GLU A 229 -12.48 16.98 3.70
CA GLU A 229 -11.12 17.29 4.11
C GLU A 229 -10.59 16.13 4.94
N ILE A 230 -9.49 15.53 4.51
CA ILE A 230 -8.79 14.51 5.31
C ILE A 230 -7.58 15.11 6.00
N VAL A 231 -7.38 14.74 7.27
CA VAL A 231 -6.21 15.17 8.06
C VAL A 231 -5.64 13.98 8.80
N TYR A 232 -4.33 13.75 8.65
CA TYR A 232 -3.61 12.81 9.50
C TYR A 232 -3.17 13.52 10.76
N SER A 233 -3.68 13.11 11.93
CA SER A 233 -3.46 13.84 13.17
C SER A 233 -3.28 12.97 14.41
N ARG A 234 -2.59 13.53 15.39
CA ARG A 234 -2.53 13.08 16.79
C ARG A 234 -3.10 14.14 17.74
N ASN A 235 -3.64 15.23 17.21
CA ASN A 235 -4.16 16.32 18.02
C ASN A 235 -5.55 15.95 18.55
N THR A 236 -5.69 15.88 19.87
CA THR A 236 -6.96 15.51 20.53
C THR A 236 -8.10 16.45 20.18
N ALA A 237 -7.85 17.75 20.06
CA ALA A 237 -8.87 18.72 19.67
C ALA A 237 -9.30 18.53 18.20
N GLU A 238 -8.41 18.08 17.31
CA GLU A 238 -8.81 17.76 15.95
C GLU A 238 -9.66 16.49 15.90
N ILE A 239 -9.27 15.45 16.64
CA ILE A 239 -10.02 14.18 16.76
C ILE A 239 -11.42 14.43 17.32
N GLU A 240 -11.53 15.22 18.38
CA GLU A 240 -12.78 15.46 19.10
C GLU A 240 -13.74 16.45 18.45
N ASN A 241 -13.30 17.13 17.39
CA ASN A 241 -14.11 18.04 16.58
C ASN A 241 -14.15 17.60 15.09
N ALA A 242 -13.81 16.35 14.81
CA ALA A 242 -13.98 15.77 13.49
C ALA A 242 -15.46 15.41 13.25
N ASP A 243 -15.83 15.19 11.99
CA ASP A 243 -17.11 14.57 11.66
C ASP A 243 -16.97 13.03 11.58
N MET A 244 -15.76 12.55 11.29
CA MET A 244 -15.39 11.13 11.33
C MET A 244 -13.94 10.97 11.79
N VAL A 245 -13.69 9.96 12.62
CA VAL A 245 -12.36 9.53 13.04
C VAL A 245 -12.09 8.13 12.50
N ILE A 246 -10.98 7.96 11.78
CA ILE A 246 -10.53 6.69 11.24
C ILE A 246 -9.29 6.23 12.00
N ILE A 247 -9.34 5.02 12.57
CA ILE A 247 -8.16 4.31 13.04
C ILE A 247 -7.69 3.40 11.88
N PRO A 248 -6.57 3.73 11.23
CA PRO A 248 -6.13 3.01 10.03
C PRO A 248 -5.59 1.62 10.36
N GLY A 249 -5.27 0.86 9.31
CA GLY A 249 -4.53 -0.39 9.47
C GLY A 249 -3.15 -0.17 10.10
N SER A 250 -2.67 -1.15 10.86
CA SER A 250 -1.32 -1.13 11.44
C SER A 250 -0.52 -2.36 11.03
N LYS A 251 0.80 -2.20 10.87
CA LYS A 251 1.78 -3.29 10.71
C LYS A 251 2.26 -3.84 12.06
N ASN A 252 1.96 -3.14 13.17
CA ASN A 252 2.22 -3.55 14.54
C ASN A 252 1.12 -3.02 15.45
N THR A 253 -0.01 -3.73 15.45
CA THR A 253 -1.26 -3.31 16.08
C THR A 253 -1.10 -3.17 17.58
N VAL A 254 -0.37 -4.07 18.23
CA VAL A 254 -0.18 -4.01 19.69
C VAL A 254 0.64 -2.77 20.09
N LYS A 255 1.73 -2.46 19.38
CA LYS A 255 2.52 -1.26 19.70
C LYS A 255 1.75 0.03 19.46
N ASP A 256 1.01 0.12 18.36
CA ASP A 256 0.19 1.30 18.10
C ASP A 256 -0.94 1.45 19.13
N LEU A 257 -1.57 0.36 19.57
CA LEU A 257 -2.58 0.39 20.64
C LEU A 257 -2.00 0.86 21.97
N MET A 258 -0.82 0.34 22.36
CA MET A 258 -0.12 0.79 23.56
C MET A 258 0.22 2.28 23.47
N PHE A 259 0.70 2.75 22.30
CA PHE A 259 0.96 4.16 22.07
C PHE A 259 -0.30 5.03 22.22
N LEU A 260 -1.45 4.58 21.70
CA LEU A 260 -2.72 5.30 21.88
C LEU A 260 -3.09 5.45 23.36
N ASN A 261 -2.89 4.39 24.16
CA ASN A 261 -3.14 4.41 25.60
C ASN A 261 -2.14 5.31 26.34
N GLU A 262 -0.84 5.19 26.05
CA GLU A 262 0.23 6.00 26.66
C GLU A 262 0.05 7.50 26.40
N THR A 263 -0.46 7.86 25.22
CA THR A 263 -0.71 9.24 24.81
C THR A 263 -2.14 9.72 25.11
N ARG A 264 -2.99 8.87 25.72
CA ARG A 264 -4.40 9.13 26.03
C ARG A 264 -5.24 9.50 24.79
N LEU A 265 -4.80 9.08 23.61
CA LEU A 265 -5.56 9.22 22.37
C LEU A 265 -6.76 8.29 22.34
N ASP A 266 -6.67 7.13 22.99
CA ASP A 266 -7.81 6.21 23.20
C ASP A 266 -8.99 6.90 23.91
N GLU A 267 -8.72 7.71 24.93
CA GLU A 267 -9.74 8.49 25.62
C GLU A 267 -10.33 9.59 24.73
N SER A 268 -9.51 10.21 23.88
CA SER A 268 -9.96 11.20 22.89
C SER A 268 -10.92 10.57 21.88
N ILE A 269 -10.64 9.35 21.43
CA ILE A 269 -11.51 8.57 20.55
C ILE A 269 -12.82 8.23 21.26
N LYS A 270 -12.76 7.80 22.53
CA LYS A 270 -13.96 7.54 23.35
C LYS A 270 -14.82 8.80 23.54
N ARG A 271 -14.21 9.97 23.75
CA ARG A 271 -14.93 11.26 23.82
C ARG A 271 -15.52 11.67 22.47
N ALA A 272 -14.83 11.41 21.35
CA ALA A 272 -15.40 11.63 20.03
C ALA A 272 -16.61 10.73 19.79
N TYR A 273 -16.50 9.45 20.14
CA TYR A 273 -17.60 8.49 20.08
C TYR A 273 -18.82 8.97 20.90
N SER A 274 -18.62 9.43 22.14
CA SER A 274 -19.73 9.90 22.99
C SER A 274 -20.39 11.19 22.51
N LYS A 275 -19.69 12.01 21.70
CA LYS A 275 -20.24 13.18 21.00
C LYS A 275 -21.06 12.81 19.75
N GLY A 276 -21.10 11.54 19.37
CA GLY A 276 -21.78 11.08 18.15
C GLY A 276 -20.93 11.14 16.89
N ILE A 277 -19.63 11.45 16.98
CA ILE A 277 -18.70 11.49 15.84
C ILE A 277 -18.50 10.06 15.32
N GLN A 278 -18.55 9.86 14.00
CA GLN A 278 -18.39 8.51 13.44
C GLN A 278 -16.98 7.98 13.69
N ILE A 279 -16.86 6.76 14.20
CA ILE A 279 -15.58 6.08 14.43
C ILE A 279 -15.49 4.88 13.49
N MET A 280 -14.37 4.76 12.78
CA MET A 280 -14.14 3.64 11.86
C MET A 280 -12.78 3.02 12.10
N GLY A 281 -12.73 1.70 12.23
CA GLY A 281 -11.48 0.94 12.28
C GLY A 281 -11.24 0.15 10.99
N MET A 282 -10.04 0.27 10.43
CA MET A 282 -9.58 -0.55 9.31
C MET A 282 -8.54 -1.57 9.78
N CYS A 283 -8.76 -2.86 9.55
CA CYS A 283 -7.85 -3.94 9.91
C CYS A 283 -7.26 -3.82 11.33
N GLY A 284 -6.00 -3.38 11.50
CA GLY A 284 -5.41 -3.13 12.82
C GLY A 284 -6.25 -2.18 13.68
N GLY A 285 -6.78 -1.10 13.10
CA GLY A 285 -7.70 -0.20 13.79
C GLY A 285 -9.03 -0.85 14.18
N TYR A 286 -9.56 -1.75 13.34
CA TYR A 286 -10.74 -2.54 13.68
C TYR A 286 -10.48 -3.43 14.91
N GLN A 287 -9.31 -4.05 14.97
CA GLN A 287 -8.88 -4.87 16.10
C GLN A 287 -8.70 -4.05 17.38
N MET A 288 -8.10 -2.86 17.27
CA MET A 288 -7.90 -1.91 18.39
C MET A 288 -9.22 -1.46 18.99
N LEU A 289 -10.27 -1.27 18.18
CA LEU A 289 -11.60 -0.88 18.64
C LEU A 289 -12.31 -1.97 19.45
N GLY A 290 -11.86 -3.21 19.36
CA GLY A 290 -12.41 -4.33 20.11
C GLY A 290 -12.17 -4.27 21.62
N LYS A 291 -12.63 -5.31 22.31
CA LYS A 291 -12.36 -5.51 23.74
C LYS A 291 -10.92 -5.92 23.99
N LYS A 292 -10.42 -6.89 23.24
CA LYS A 292 -9.14 -7.56 23.50
C LYS A 292 -8.46 -8.02 22.22
N ILE A 293 -7.13 -7.97 22.23
CA ILE A 293 -6.26 -8.57 21.21
C ILE A 293 -5.39 -9.62 21.89
N TYR A 294 -5.38 -10.83 21.33
CA TYR A 294 -4.56 -11.95 21.77
C TYR A 294 -3.47 -12.24 20.74
N ASP A 295 -2.23 -12.32 21.19
CA ASP A 295 -1.08 -12.75 20.39
C ASP A 295 -0.43 -14.00 21.02
N PRO A 296 -1.12 -15.16 21.01
CA PRO A 296 -0.65 -16.37 21.68
C PRO A 296 0.68 -16.87 21.10
N HIS A 297 0.99 -16.50 19.86
CA HIS A 297 2.18 -16.95 19.13
C HIS A 297 3.32 -15.93 19.09
N GLY A 298 3.11 -14.70 19.57
CA GLY A 298 4.12 -13.63 19.56
C GLY A 298 4.45 -13.16 18.13
N ILE A 299 3.43 -13.06 17.27
CA ILE A 299 3.54 -12.70 15.86
C ILE A 299 3.91 -11.23 15.69
N GLU A 300 3.28 -10.33 16.44
CA GLU A 300 3.51 -8.89 16.35
C GLU A 300 4.21 -8.32 17.58
N SER A 301 4.01 -8.94 18.75
CA SER A 301 4.53 -8.40 20.01
C SER A 301 4.86 -9.49 21.04
N PRO A 302 5.68 -9.18 22.08
CA PRO A 302 5.88 -10.10 23.21
C PRO A 302 4.65 -10.21 24.12
N HIS A 303 3.68 -9.30 24.02
CA HIS A 303 2.48 -9.29 24.84
C HIS A 303 1.48 -10.32 24.32
N LYS A 304 1.19 -11.35 25.12
CA LYS A 304 0.22 -12.39 24.74
C LYS A 304 -1.23 -11.90 24.69
N LYS A 305 -1.51 -10.79 25.37
CA LYS A 305 -2.85 -10.21 25.50
C LYS A 305 -2.73 -8.72 25.80
N VAL A 306 -3.57 -7.92 25.15
CA VAL A 306 -3.76 -6.50 25.44
C VAL A 306 -5.25 -6.14 25.39
N ASP A 307 -5.65 -5.20 26.23
CA ASP A 307 -6.99 -4.63 26.22
C ASP A 307 -7.10 -3.57 25.11
N GLY A 308 -8.21 -3.60 24.38
CA GLY A 308 -8.53 -2.65 23.31
C GLY A 308 -9.24 -1.40 23.83
N ILE A 309 -9.73 -0.59 22.90
CA ILE A 309 -10.45 0.65 23.21
C ILE A 309 -11.87 0.35 23.72
N GLU A 310 -12.40 -0.85 23.46
CA GLU A 310 -13.71 -1.33 23.92
C GLU A 310 -14.93 -0.59 23.32
N LEU A 311 -14.83 -0.12 22.07
CA LEU A 311 -15.98 0.46 21.36
C LEU A 311 -16.79 -0.57 20.59
N LEU A 312 -16.18 -1.69 20.20
CA LEU A 312 -16.81 -2.82 19.50
C LEU A 312 -16.79 -4.07 20.38
N ASN A 313 -17.90 -4.83 20.37
CA ASN A 313 -18.03 -6.08 21.12
C ASN A 313 -17.37 -7.26 20.37
N ILE A 314 -16.08 -7.13 20.10
CA ILE A 314 -15.28 -8.16 19.43
C ILE A 314 -13.99 -8.43 20.20
N GLU A 315 -13.45 -9.63 20.02
CA GLU A 315 -12.10 -9.99 20.43
C GLU A 315 -11.34 -10.51 19.22
N THR A 316 -10.06 -10.18 19.11
CA THR A 316 -9.20 -10.60 17.99
C THR A 316 -8.07 -11.48 18.47
N THR A 317 -7.82 -12.57 17.76
CA THR A 317 -6.64 -13.43 17.96
C THR A 317 -5.74 -13.37 16.73
N PHE A 318 -4.43 -13.18 16.92
CA PHE A 318 -3.45 -13.29 15.84
C PHE A 318 -3.11 -14.74 15.55
N GLU A 319 -3.34 -15.11 14.29
CA GLU A 319 -3.04 -16.41 13.72
C GLU A 319 -1.64 -16.42 13.08
N LYS A 320 -1.08 -17.62 12.90
CA LYS A 320 0.24 -17.79 12.26
C LYS A 320 0.21 -17.50 10.76
N GLU A 321 -0.91 -17.80 10.12
CA GLU A 321 -1.06 -17.67 8.68
C GLU A 321 -1.73 -16.34 8.32
N LYS A 322 -1.18 -15.67 7.31
CA LYS A 322 -1.73 -14.41 6.80
C LYS A 322 -2.80 -14.68 5.77
N THR A 323 -4.00 -14.14 5.98
CA THR A 323 -5.02 -14.06 4.95
C THR A 323 -4.59 -13.02 3.91
N THR A 324 -4.47 -13.44 2.64
CA THR A 324 -4.17 -12.56 1.50
C THR A 324 -5.05 -12.94 0.31
N CYS A 325 -6.16 -12.23 0.11
CA CYS A 325 -7.06 -12.51 -0.99
C CYS A 325 -7.87 -11.29 -1.41
N ARG A 326 -8.37 -11.29 -2.65
CA ARG A 326 -9.41 -10.33 -3.06
C ARG A 326 -10.73 -10.78 -2.49
N VAL A 327 -11.63 -9.84 -2.24
CA VAL A 327 -12.95 -10.15 -1.68
C VAL A 327 -14.04 -9.37 -2.39
N GLU A 328 -15.22 -9.97 -2.42
CA GLU A 328 -16.50 -9.30 -2.64
C GLU A 328 -17.29 -9.32 -1.34
N ALA A 329 -17.95 -8.23 -1.00
CA ALA A 329 -18.70 -8.08 0.23
C ALA A 329 -20.08 -7.48 -0.01
N GLU A 330 -21.05 -7.95 0.76
CA GLU A 330 -22.41 -7.40 0.80
C GLU A 330 -22.68 -6.94 2.22
N LEU A 331 -23.29 -5.77 2.40
CA LEU A 331 -23.81 -5.41 3.72
C LEU A 331 -24.92 -6.38 4.10
N ILE A 332 -24.86 -6.88 5.33
CA ILE A 332 -25.93 -7.72 5.84
C ILE A 332 -27.12 -6.82 6.17
N GLN A 333 -28.22 -6.99 5.42
CA GLN A 333 -29.48 -6.34 5.78
C GLN A 333 -29.93 -6.87 7.13
N PRO A 334 -30.46 -6.02 8.03
CA PRO A 334 -31.10 -6.50 9.24
C PRO A 334 -32.32 -7.31 8.82
N MET A 335 -32.25 -8.63 8.96
CA MET A 335 -33.41 -9.50 8.79
C MET A 335 -34.41 -9.17 9.90
N GLN A 336 -35.67 -8.95 9.53
CA GLN A 336 -36.78 -8.73 10.45
C GLN A 336 -37.06 -9.91 11.40
N ASP A 337 -36.42 -11.07 11.21
CA ASP A 337 -36.79 -12.34 11.86
C ASP A 337 -35.81 -12.92 12.88
N THR A 338 -34.75 -12.20 13.28
CA THR A 338 -33.85 -12.69 14.34
C THR A 338 -34.10 -12.01 15.69
N GLY A 339 -35.35 -11.89 16.19
CA GLY A 339 -35.70 -11.66 17.61
C GLY A 339 -35.03 -10.52 18.40
N TYR A 340 -34.20 -9.70 17.75
CA TYR A 340 -33.42 -8.60 18.29
C TYR A 340 -33.96 -7.37 17.55
N THR A 341 -34.64 -6.48 18.25
CA THR A 341 -35.20 -5.26 17.68
C THR A 341 -34.05 -4.29 17.36
N ILE A 342 -33.52 -4.40 16.14
CA ILE A 342 -32.52 -3.52 15.56
C ILE A 342 -33.19 -2.22 15.06
N GLN A 343 -34.07 -1.58 15.82
CA GLN A 343 -34.67 -0.30 15.39
C GLN A 343 -33.86 0.91 15.86
N ASP A 344 -33.07 0.78 16.92
CA ASP A 344 -32.22 1.86 17.45
C ASP A 344 -30.77 1.83 16.93
N LYS A 345 -30.32 0.73 16.32
CA LYS A 345 -28.95 0.59 15.77
C LYS A 345 -28.80 1.07 14.32
N ILE A 346 -29.89 1.41 13.61
CA ILE A 346 -29.91 1.60 12.14
C ILE A 346 -30.33 3.01 11.72
N LYS A 347 -29.57 4.03 12.13
CA LYS A 347 -29.52 5.27 11.33
C LYS A 347 -28.29 5.29 10.43
N HIS A 348 -27.14 4.85 10.92
CA HIS A 348 -25.91 4.85 10.14
C HIS A 348 -25.88 3.71 9.12
N ALA A 349 -26.27 2.50 9.53
CA ALA A 349 -26.34 1.37 8.61
C ALA A 349 -27.38 1.58 7.50
N SER A 350 -28.55 2.17 7.77
CA SER A 350 -29.59 2.45 6.76
C SER A 350 -29.12 3.47 5.73
N CYS A 351 -28.44 4.55 6.15
CA CYS A 351 -27.86 5.53 5.22
C CYS A 351 -26.76 4.91 4.35
N ILE A 352 -25.91 4.04 4.90
CA ILE A 352 -24.92 3.29 4.12
C ILE A 352 -25.62 2.31 3.14
N MET A 353 -26.70 1.67 3.59
CA MET A 353 -27.44 0.66 2.84
C MET A 353 -28.26 1.22 1.67
N HIS A 354 -28.79 2.44 1.76
CA HIS A 354 -29.59 3.04 0.67
C HIS A 354 -28.78 3.28 -0.61
N HIS A 355 -27.44 3.32 -0.53
CA HIS A 355 -26.58 3.66 -1.67
C HIS A 355 -25.68 2.51 -2.17
N ALA A 356 -25.62 1.35 -1.50
CA ALA A 356 -24.75 0.24 -1.89
C ALA A 356 -25.49 -0.83 -2.72
N SER A 357 -25.71 -0.60 -4.02
CA SER A 357 -26.48 -1.51 -4.89
C SER A 357 -25.66 -2.56 -5.68
N LEU A 358 -24.41 -2.82 -5.31
CA LEU A 358 -23.54 -3.81 -5.95
C LEU A 358 -22.62 -4.46 -4.90
N PRO A 359 -22.11 -5.69 -5.13
CA PRO A 359 -21.14 -6.25 -4.20
C PRO A 359 -19.92 -5.33 -4.13
N LEU A 360 -19.60 -4.91 -2.90
CA LEU A 360 -18.42 -4.12 -2.61
C LEU A 360 -17.18 -4.94 -2.93
N LYS A 361 -16.19 -4.33 -3.54
CA LYS A 361 -14.91 -4.98 -3.86
C LYS A 361 -13.83 -4.50 -2.91
N GLY A 362 -12.92 -5.39 -2.55
CA GLY A 362 -11.77 -5.05 -1.72
C GLY A 362 -10.79 -6.21 -1.64
N TYR A 363 -9.95 -6.18 -0.62
CA TYR A 363 -9.04 -7.28 -0.32
C TYR A 363 -8.76 -7.40 1.18
N GLU A 364 -8.40 -8.61 1.61
CA GLU A 364 -7.95 -8.91 2.96
C GLU A 364 -6.42 -9.11 2.95
N ILE A 365 -5.72 -8.50 3.93
CA ILE A 365 -4.27 -8.67 4.14
C ILE A 365 -3.92 -8.66 5.65
N HIS A 366 -4.44 -9.61 6.41
CA HIS A 366 -4.35 -9.61 7.87
C HIS A 366 -4.02 -10.99 8.46
N MET A 367 -3.55 -11.00 9.71
CA MET A 367 -3.33 -12.21 10.52
C MET A 367 -4.35 -12.34 11.65
N GLY A 368 -5.19 -11.31 11.89
CA GLY A 368 -6.20 -11.37 12.95
C GLY A 368 -7.44 -12.13 12.53
N ALA A 369 -7.96 -12.95 13.44
CA ALA A 369 -9.30 -13.54 13.38
C ALA A 369 -10.13 -12.93 14.51
N SER A 370 -11.20 -12.21 14.16
CA SER A 370 -12.10 -11.59 15.13
C SER A 370 -13.35 -12.43 15.37
N SER A 371 -13.80 -12.49 16.62
CA SER A 371 -15.06 -13.13 17.03
C SER A 371 -15.85 -12.20 17.95
N GLY A 372 -17.12 -12.53 18.22
CA GLY A 372 -18.04 -11.68 18.98
C GLY A 372 -19.19 -11.18 18.11
N ASP A 373 -19.54 -9.90 18.24
CA ASP A 373 -20.57 -9.23 17.44
C ASP A 373 -20.03 -8.90 16.03
N ILE A 374 -19.83 -9.93 15.21
CA ILE A 374 -19.38 -9.82 13.81
C ILE A 374 -20.55 -10.08 12.86
N GLY A 375 -20.50 -9.49 11.67
CA GLY A 375 -21.54 -9.65 10.66
C GLY A 375 -22.10 -8.35 10.11
N LEU A 376 -21.28 -7.30 10.06
CA LEU A 376 -21.62 -6.11 9.28
C LEU A 376 -21.61 -6.41 7.77
N PHE A 377 -20.68 -7.26 7.34
CA PHE A 377 -20.48 -7.68 5.97
C PHE A 377 -20.53 -9.19 5.83
N LYS A 378 -21.15 -9.64 4.75
CA LYS A 378 -21.03 -11.00 4.23
C LYS A 378 -19.97 -11.01 3.15
N VAL A 379 -18.88 -11.72 3.37
CA VAL A 379 -17.69 -11.64 2.52
C VAL A 379 -17.47 -12.95 1.78
N ARG A 380 -17.17 -12.84 0.49
CA ARG A 380 -16.75 -13.92 -0.40
C ARG A 380 -15.29 -13.69 -0.78
N ARG A 381 -14.42 -14.62 -0.36
CA ARG A 381 -13.01 -14.62 -0.77
C ARG A 381 -12.86 -15.10 -2.21
N LEU A 382 -12.25 -14.26 -3.04
CA LEU A 382 -11.90 -14.53 -4.43
C LEU A 382 -10.44 -15.01 -4.49
N SER A 383 -10.22 -16.27 -4.84
CA SER A 383 -8.86 -16.82 -4.95
C SER A 383 -8.16 -16.32 -6.21
N LEU A 384 -6.94 -15.82 -6.06
CA LEU A 384 -6.03 -15.51 -7.17
C LEU A 384 -5.03 -16.65 -7.46
N ASN A 385 -4.93 -17.68 -6.60
CA ASN A 385 -3.95 -18.75 -6.74
C ASN A 385 -4.54 -20.12 -6.38
N SER A 386 -4.62 -21.00 -7.37
CA SER A 386 -5.14 -22.36 -7.31
C SER A 386 -4.35 -23.34 -6.41
N SER A 387 -3.29 -22.89 -5.73
CA SER A 387 -2.38 -23.74 -4.94
C SER A 387 -2.41 -23.49 -3.42
N LEU A 388 -3.26 -22.57 -2.95
CA LEU A 388 -3.61 -22.42 -1.53
C LEU A 388 -5.13 -22.51 -1.36
N VAL A 389 -5.71 -23.56 -1.94
CA VAL A 389 -7.08 -23.97 -1.60
C VAL A 389 -7.06 -24.53 -0.18
N THR A 390 -7.10 -23.66 0.82
CA THR A 390 -7.84 -23.98 2.03
C THR A 390 -9.31 -23.83 1.67
N ARG A 391 -9.89 -25.01 1.46
CA ARG A 391 -11.32 -25.37 1.44
C ARG A 391 -12.29 -24.22 1.76
N HIS A 392 -13.21 -24.06 0.81
CA HIS A 392 -14.42 -23.24 0.80
C HIS A 392 -14.29 -21.83 0.22
N SER A 393 -14.94 -21.64 -0.93
CA SER A 393 -15.65 -20.42 -1.29
C SER A 393 -16.81 -20.12 -0.30
N SER A 394 -16.59 -20.34 1.00
CA SER A 394 -17.57 -20.10 2.05
C SER A 394 -17.72 -18.62 2.22
N LEU A 395 -18.97 -18.20 2.27
CA LEU A 395 -19.34 -16.88 2.76
C LEU A 395 -18.92 -16.82 4.23
N ILE A 396 -18.11 -15.83 4.58
CA ILE A 396 -17.70 -15.54 5.95
C ILE A 396 -18.35 -14.24 6.40
N LEU A 397 -18.34 -14.00 7.71
CA LEU A 397 -18.76 -12.73 8.29
C LEU A 397 -17.53 -11.88 8.55
N ASP A 398 -17.63 -10.60 8.23
CA ASP A 398 -16.64 -9.59 8.58
C ASP A 398 -17.31 -8.34 9.16
N GLY A 399 -16.52 -7.58 9.88
CA GLY A 399 -16.86 -6.30 10.43
C GLY A 399 -17.87 -6.35 11.57
N SER A 400 -17.88 -5.26 12.33
CA SER A 400 -18.74 -5.06 13.49
C SER A 400 -19.22 -3.62 13.51
N ILE A 401 -20.36 -3.39 14.17
CA ILE A 401 -20.93 -2.06 14.35
C ILE A 401 -21.55 -1.94 15.75
N ASN A 402 -21.31 -0.81 16.41
CA ASN A 402 -21.92 -0.42 17.68
C ASN A 402 -22.17 1.09 17.68
N GLY A 403 -23.44 1.50 17.57
CA GLY A 403 -23.81 2.91 17.45
C GLY A 403 -23.15 3.57 16.23
N ASN A 404 -22.39 4.64 16.48
CA ASN A 404 -21.60 5.40 15.50
C ASN A 404 -20.17 4.84 15.30
N CYS A 405 -19.85 3.67 15.86
CA CYS A 405 -18.55 3.00 15.68
C CYS A 405 -18.70 1.75 14.81
N TRP A 406 -17.83 1.56 13.81
CA TRP A 406 -17.77 0.34 13.02
C TRP A 406 -16.34 0.00 12.61
N GLY A 407 -16.12 -1.21 12.10
CA GLY A 407 -14.83 -1.58 11.52
C GLY A 407 -14.89 -2.83 10.66
N THR A 408 -13.83 -3.08 9.89
CA THR A 408 -13.76 -4.16 8.89
C THR A 408 -12.31 -4.55 8.57
N TYR A 409 -12.12 -5.76 8.06
CA TYR A 409 -10.86 -6.20 7.45
C TYR A 409 -10.73 -5.88 5.94
N ILE A 410 -11.79 -5.35 5.31
CA ILE A 410 -11.85 -5.12 3.88
C ILE A 410 -11.10 -3.84 3.51
N HIS A 411 -9.84 -3.98 3.12
CA HIS A 411 -9.06 -2.90 2.52
C HIS A 411 -9.58 -2.55 1.13
N GLY A 412 -9.35 -1.30 0.70
CA GLY A 412 -9.90 -0.76 -0.55
C GLY A 412 -11.42 -0.58 -0.56
N ILE A 413 -12.13 -0.77 0.56
CA ILE A 413 -13.60 -0.64 0.61
C ILE A 413 -14.08 0.75 0.15
N PHE A 414 -13.29 1.80 0.35
CA PHE A 414 -13.61 3.15 -0.09
C PHE A 414 -13.33 3.39 -1.58
N GLU A 415 -12.74 2.45 -2.32
CA GLU A 415 -12.71 2.51 -3.79
C GLU A 415 -14.10 2.28 -4.39
N ASN A 416 -15.05 1.72 -3.62
CA ASN A 416 -16.44 1.58 -4.03
C ASN A 416 -17.16 2.92 -3.90
N ASP A 417 -17.29 3.64 -5.01
CA ASP A 417 -17.75 5.04 -5.04
C ASP A 417 -19.09 5.27 -4.33
N SER A 418 -20.07 4.38 -4.53
CA SER A 418 -21.39 4.55 -3.92
C SER A 418 -21.38 4.28 -2.42
N PHE A 419 -20.53 3.36 -1.94
CA PHE A 419 -20.34 3.11 -0.51
C PHE A 419 -19.64 4.30 0.16
N ARG A 420 -18.54 4.78 -0.44
CA ARG A 420 -17.80 5.96 0.04
C ARG A 420 -18.73 7.18 0.12
N ARG A 421 -19.48 7.47 -0.95
CA ARG A 421 -20.45 8.57 -0.97
C ARG A 421 -21.59 8.37 0.01
N GLY A 422 -22.07 7.14 0.22
CA GLY A 422 -23.07 6.81 1.26
C GLY A 422 -22.59 7.13 2.67
N ILE A 423 -21.32 6.84 3.00
CA ILE A 423 -20.70 7.21 4.29
C ILE A 423 -20.65 8.73 4.44
N ILE A 424 -20.18 9.44 3.41
CA ILE A 424 -20.11 10.91 3.39
C ILE A 424 -21.51 11.51 3.58
N ASN A 425 -22.53 11.03 2.85
CA ASN A 425 -23.90 11.49 2.98
C ASN A 425 -24.50 11.23 4.36
N SER A 426 -24.20 10.08 4.98
CA SER A 426 -24.60 9.80 6.36
C SER A 426 -24.07 10.85 7.35
N ILE A 427 -22.82 11.29 7.15
CA ILE A 427 -22.21 12.37 7.95
C ILE A 427 -22.90 13.72 7.66
N ARG A 428 -23.17 14.02 6.38
CA ARG A 428 -23.90 15.24 5.97
C ARG A 428 -25.24 15.34 6.68
N GLU A 429 -26.03 14.27 6.63
CA GLU A 429 -27.37 14.23 7.22
C GLU A 429 -27.33 14.40 8.75
N GLN A 430 -26.32 13.84 9.42
CA GLN A 430 -26.09 14.05 10.86
C GLN A 430 -25.77 15.51 11.19
N GLY A 431 -25.01 16.18 10.31
CA GLY A 431 -24.73 17.61 10.38
C GLY A 431 -25.86 18.51 9.87
N GLY A 432 -27.03 17.96 9.51
CA GLY A 432 -28.17 18.72 8.99
C GLY A 432 -28.01 19.21 7.54
N LEU A 433 -27.03 18.66 6.82
CA LEU A 433 -26.80 18.95 5.40
C LEU A 433 -27.51 17.92 4.52
N PRO A 434 -28.08 18.32 3.36
CA PRO A 434 -28.70 17.38 2.44
C PRO A 434 -27.66 16.47 1.79
N PRO A 435 -28.02 15.23 1.43
CA PRO A 435 -27.14 14.31 0.69
C PRO A 435 -26.79 14.87 -0.69
N ILE A 436 -25.66 14.41 -1.24
CA ILE A 436 -25.23 14.69 -2.61
C ILE A 436 -25.30 13.38 -3.41
N ASP A 437 -26.04 13.40 -4.53
CA ASP A 437 -26.23 12.23 -5.39
C ASP A 437 -25.07 11.98 -6.36
N SER A 438 -24.15 12.94 -6.50
CA SER A 438 -22.97 12.79 -7.35
C SER A 438 -21.92 11.93 -6.68
N THR A 439 -21.47 10.88 -7.38
CA THR A 439 -20.30 10.09 -7.02
C THR A 439 -19.11 10.49 -7.89
N ILE A 440 -17.95 10.59 -7.28
CA ILE A 440 -16.68 10.68 -8.00
C ILE A 440 -16.22 9.26 -8.32
N LYS A 441 -15.82 8.99 -9.57
CA LYS A 441 -15.40 7.65 -9.99
C LYS A 441 -13.92 7.44 -9.80
N TYR A 442 -13.53 6.96 -8.62
CA TYR A 442 -12.12 6.89 -8.23
C TYR A 442 -11.28 6.03 -9.20
N SER A 443 -11.81 4.89 -9.66
CA SER A 443 -11.10 4.02 -10.58
C SER A 443 -10.81 4.69 -11.93
N GLU A 444 -11.76 5.47 -12.47
CA GLU A 444 -11.56 6.20 -13.73
C GLU A 444 -10.51 7.30 -13.58
N MET A 445 -10.44 7.95 -12.40
CA MET A 445 -9.44 8.96 -12.12
C MET A 445 -8.03 8.38 -12.02
N LYS A 446 -7.92 7.23 -11.35
CA LYS A 446 -6.66 6.50 -11.26
C LYS A 446 -6.18 6.07 -12.65
N GLU A 447 -7.06 5.52 -13.48
CA GLU A 447 -6.71 5.14 -14.85
C GLU A 447 -6.24 6.35 -15.66
N LYS A 448 -6.97 7.47 -15.57
CA LYS A 448 -6.56 8.72 -16.23
C LYS A 448 -5.20 9.24 -15.75
N ALA A 449 -4.88 9.08 -14.47
CA ALA A 449 -3.56 9.44 -13.94
C ALA A 449 -2.45 8.53 -14.50
N ILE A 450 -2.72 7.23 -14.68
CA ILE A 450 -1.80 6.29 -15.35
C ILE A 450 -1.60 6.70 -16.81
N ASP A 451 -2.69 6.98 -17.54
CA ASP A 451 -2.63 7.39 -18.95
C ASP A 451 -1.86 8.70 -19.12
N ASN A 452 -2.09 9.69 -18.25
CA ASN A 452 -1.35 10.95 -18.27
C ASN A 452 0.16 10.71 -18.03
N LEU A 453 0.52 9.83 -17.09
CA LEU A 453 1.92 9.49 -16.86
C LEU A 453 2.52 8.78 -18.07
N ALA A 454 1.79 7.85 -18.68
CA ALA A 454 2.21 7.15 -19.89
C ALA A 454 2.45 8.13 -21.05
N ASP A 455 1.57 9.11 -21.23
CA ASP A 455 1.73 10.17 -22.23
C ASP A 455 2.96 11.04 -21.96
N ILE A 456 3.21 11.44 -20.71
CA ILE A 456 4.41 12.21 -20.34
C ILE A 456 5.66 11.38 -20.66
N VAL A 457 5.69 10.10 -20.29
CA VAL A 457 6.81 9.21 -20.59
C VAL A 457 7.00 9.09 -22.11
N LYS A 458 5.93 8.84 -22.87
CA LYS A 458 5.96 8.72 -24.33
C LYS A 458 6.44 9.98 -25.03
N GLN A 459 6.08 11.17 -24.52
CA GLN A 459 6.49 12.45 -25.09
C GLN A 459 7.94 12.82 -24.79
N ASN A 460 8.51 12.30 -23.71
CA ASN A 460 9.84 12.69 -23.22
C ASN A 460 10.93 11.61 -23.41
N LEU A 461 10.55 10.41 -23.82
CA LEU A 461 11.47 9.30 -24.13
C LEU A 461 11.45 8.94 -25.62
N ASP A 462 12.61 8.52 -26.12
CA ASP A 462 12.75 7.89 -27.44
C ASP A 462 12.15 6.47 -27.43
N MET A 463 10.85 6.40 -27.72
CA MET A 463 10.11 5.14 -27.74
C MET A 463 10.54 4.22 -28.89
N ASP A 464 11.03 4.77 -30.00
CA ASP A 464 11.54 3.97 -31.13
C ASP A 464 12.82 3.24 -30.73
N PHE A 465 13.71 3.90 -29.98
CA PHE A 465 14.87 3.26 -29.38
C PHE A 465 14.44 2.13 -28.43
N ILE A 466 13.46 2.37 -27.55
CA ILE A 466 12.98 1.36 -26.60
C ILE A 466 12.42 0.15 -27.35
N ASN A 467 11.52 0.35 -28.32
CA ASN A 467 10.92 -0.70 -29.14
C ASN A 467 12.01 -1.53 -29.85
N LYS A 468 12.96 -0.87 -30.50
CA LYS A 468 14.09 -1.54 -31.16
C LYS A 468 14.92 -2.37 -30.20
N VAL A 469 15.15 -1.88 -28.98
CA VAL A 469 15.95 -2.56 -27.96
C VAL A 469 15.24 -3.78 -27.39
N ILE A 470 13.92 -3.75 -27.26
CA ILE A 470 13.11 -4.89 -26.80
C ILE A 470 12.66 -5.82 -27.93
N GLY A 471 12.91 -5.46 -29.19
CA GLY A 471 12.63 -6.28 -30.36
C GLY A 471 11.19 -6.17 -30.89
N LEU A 472 10.56 -5.01 -30.69
CA LEU A 472 9.24 -4.65 -31.25
C LEU A 472 9.35 -3.73 -32.47
#